data_AF-A0A502FSA6-F1
#
_entry.id   AF-A0A502FSA6-F1
#
_cell.length_a   1.000
_cell.length_b   1.000
_cell.length_c   1.000
_cell.angle_alpha   90.00
_cell.angle_beta   90.00
_cell.angle_gamma   90.00
#
_symmetry.space_group_name_H-M   'P 1'
#
loop_
_entity.id
_entity.type
_entity.pdbx_description
1 polymer ?
#
loop_
_entity_poly.entity_id
_entity_poly.type
_entity_poly.pdbx_seq_one_letter_code
_entity_poly.pdbx_strand_id
1 'polypeptide(L)'
;MQAAEEVDLTRGIIPLGPTRPAMVPRIGLPFLAAVPLCFVGVQIAMALTGLQGIAAGLIVMACIGLPLRLWVSYDWYAVNVLMTFIQTACRSLDSHTYGGSTVSHFPLHPKNRRGLIRGIGHV
;
A
#
# COMPACT_ATOMS: atom_id res chain seq x y z
N MET A 1 -13.66 -33.48 21.61
CA MET A 1 -12.22 -33.46 21.87
C MET A 1 -11.54 -34.08 20.66
N GLN A 2 -11.21 -33.28 19.65
CA GLN A 2 -10.39 -33.71 18.52
C GLN A 2 -8.98 -33.22 18.78
N ALA A 3 -8.09 -34.21 18.86
CA ALA A 3 -6.66 -34.04 19.02
C ALA A 3 -6.09 -33.18 17.89
N ALA A 4 -5.10 -32.36 18.24
CA ALA A 4 -4.37 -31.49 17.34
C ALA A 4 -3.90 -32.26 16.10
N GLU A 5 -4.36 -31.81 14.94
CA GLU A 5 -3.97 -32.31 13.63
C GLU A 5 -2.48 -31.97 13.43
N GLU A 6 -1.62 -32.99 13.43
CA GLU A 6 -0.22 -32.88 13.04
C GLU A 6 -0.17 -32.44 11.56
N VAL A 7 0.30 -31.22 11.35
CA VAL A 7 0.43 -30.64 10.02
C VAL A 7 1.53 -31.39 9.26
N ASP A 8 1.12 -32.17 8.26
CA ASP A 8 2.01 -32.87 7.33
C ASP A 8 2.87 -31.88 6.53
N LEU A 9 4.16 -31.79 6.88
CA LEU A 9 5.15 -30.91 6.26
C LEU A 9 5.63 -31.42 4.88
N THR A 10 5.19 -32.61 4.43
CA THR A 10 5.66 -33.19 3.15
C THR A 10 4.88 -32.73 1.93
N ARG A 11 3.68 -32.15 2.12
CA ARG A 11 2.83 -31.56 1.06
C ARG A 11 2.32 -30.18 1.43
N GLY A 12 3.22 -29.33 1.89
CA GLY A 12 2.95 -27.90 2.01
C GLY A 12 3.97 -27.16 1.16
N ILE A 13 3.60 -26.75 -0.05
CA ILE A 13 4.20 -25.52 -0.57
C ILE A 13 3.80 -24.49 0.46
N ILE A 14 4.69 -24.20 1.42
CA ILE A 14 4.67 -22.93 2.12
C ILE A 14 4.71 -21.95 0.95
N PRO A 15 3.68 -21.15 0.67
CA PRO A 15 3.85 -20.06 -0.26
C PRO A 15 4.87 -19.18 0.45
N LEU A 16 6.16 -19.39 0.15
CA LEU A 16 7.24 -18.47 0.44
C LEU A 16 6.66 -17.15 -0.03
N GLY A 17 6.25 -16.31 0.93
CA GLY A 17 5.65 -15.02 0.65
C GLY A 17 6.47 -14.38 -0.45
N PRO A 18 5.82 -13.90 -1.53
CA PRO A 18 6.43 -13.68 -2.83
C PRO A 18 7.80 -13.03 -2.64
N THR A 19 8.82 -13.69 -3.18
CA THR A 19 10.23 -13.28 -3.25
C THR A 19 10.40 -11.78 -2.98
N ARG A 20 11.23 -11.42 -1.97
CA ARG A 20 11.56 -10.03 -1.57
C ARG A 20 11.28 -9.01 -2.69
N PRO A 21 10.56 -7.90 -2.42
CA PRO A 21 10.17 -6.98 -3.48
C PRO A 21 11.39 -6.56 -4.28
N ALA A 22 11.23 -6.46 -5.60
CA ALA A 22 12.32 -6.17 -6.51
C ALA A 22 13.09 -4.93 -6.02
N MET A 23 14.33 -5.11 -5.59
CA MET A 23 15.19 -4.04 -5.11
C MET A 23 16.03 -3.50 -6.27
N VAL A 24 16.25 -2.19 -6.28
CA VAL A 24 17.25 -1.60 -7.16
C VAL A 24 18.64 -2.09 -6.72
N PRO A 25 19.42 -2.74 -7.60
CA PRO A 25 20.75 -3.24 -7.26
C PRO A 25 21.63 -2.13 -6.69
N ARG A 26 22.41 -2.43 -5.65
CA ARG A 26 23.35 -1.52 -4.95
C ARG A 26 22.75 -0.35 -4.18
N ILE A 27 21.56 0.11 -4.56
CA ILE A 27 20.87 1.24 -3.91
C ILE A 27 20.05 0.77 -2.70
N GLY A 28 19.47 -0.43 -2.77
CA GLY A 28 18.69 -1.00 -1.66
C GLY A 28 17.32 -0.34 -1.46
N LEU A 29 16.81 0.32 -2.51
CA LEU A 29 15.46 0.89 -2.55
C LEU A 29 14.53 -0.08 -3.30
N PRO A 30 13.27 -0.27 -2.86
CA PRO A 30 12.30 -1.06 -3.60
C PRO A 30 11.96 -0.37 -4.91
N PHE A 31 11.87 -1.13 -5.99
CA PHE A 31 11.67 -0.62 -7.34
C PHE A 31 10.39 0.22 -7.46
N LEU A 32 9.31 -0.21 -6.79
CA LEU A 32 8.04 0.52 -6.74
C LEU A 32 8.16 1.94 -6.18
N ALA A 33 9.12 2.20 -5.31
CA ALA A 33 9.35 3.54 -4.78
C ALA A 33 10.48 4.29 -5.51
N ALA A 34 11.45 3.56 -6.06
CA ALA A 34 12.55 4.16 -6.81
C ALA A 34 12.06 4.86 -8.08
N VAL A 35 11.13 4.25 -8.83
CA VAL A 35 10.57 4.83 -10.06
C VAL A 35 9.92 6.21 -9.82
N PRO A 36 8.93 6.36 -8.93
CA PRO A 36 8.31 7.66 -8.68
C PRO A 36 9.31 8.65 -8.06
N LEU A 37 10.24 8.21 -7.22
CA LEU A 37 11.26 9.08 -6.64
C LEU A 37 12.19 9.67 -7.71
N CYS A 38 12.66 8.85 -8.65
CA CYS A 38 13.45 9.31 -9.79
C CYS A 38 12.64 10.26 -10.67
N PHE A 39 11.35 9.95 -10.92
CA PHE A 39 10.48 10.82 -11.69
C PHE A 39 10.35 12.20 -11.05
N VAL A 40 10.09 12.28 -9.74
CA VAL A 40 10.05 13.54 -8.98
C VAL A 40 11.38 14.28 -9.06
N GLY A 41 12.51 13.58 -8.88
CA GLY A 41 13.84 14.19 -8.98
C GLY A 41 14.10 14.82 -10.36
N VAL A 42 13.73 14.13 -11.44
CA VAL A 42 13.83 14.65 -12.81
C VAL A 42 12.91 15.86 -13.01
N GLN A 43 11.67 15.81 -12.52
CA GLN A 43 10.75 16.93 -12.63
C GLN A 43 11.25 18.18 -11.91
N ILE A 44 11.88 18.02 -10.74
CA ILE A 44 12.53 19.13 -10.02
C ILE A 44 13.70 19.68 -10.83
N ALA A 45 14.53 18.79 -11.39
CA ALA A 45 15.66 19.19 -12.22
C ALA A 45 15.25 19.88 -13.54
N MET A 46 14.05 19.60 -14.06
CA MET A 46 13.49 20.32 -15.21
C MET A 46 12.81 21.63 -14.80
N ALA A 47 12.17 21.68 -13.63
CA ALA A 47 11.49 22.87 -13.13
C ALA A 47 12.48 23.98 -12.73
N LEU A 48 13.64 23.59 -12.18
CA LEU A 48 14.72 24.50 -11.81
C LEU A 48 15.85 24.34 -12.81
N THR A 49 16.16 25.39 -13.58
CA THR A 49 17.21 25.31 -14.60
C THR A 49 18.61 25.32 -13.98
N GLY A 50 19.55 24.57 -14.57
CA GLY A 50 20.97 24.60 -14.22
C GLY A 50 21.35 23.72 -13.03
N LEU A 51 22.54 23.97 -12.46
CA LEU A 51 23.11 23.18 -11.35
C LEU A 51 22.23 23.18 -10.10
N GLN A 52 21.48 24.26 -9.87
CA GLN A 52 20.59 24.38 -8.70
C GLN A 52 19.44 23.36 -8.77
N GLY A 53 18.86 23.12 -9.94
CA GLY A 53 17.80 22.12 -10.09
C GLY A 53 18.29 20.70 -9.95
N ILE A 54 19.48 20.41 -10.48
CA ILE A 54 20.12 19.10 -10.29
C ILE A 54 20.38 18.85 -8.80
N ALA A 55 20.96 19.85 -8.10
CA ALA A 55 21.22 19.74 -6.67
C ALA A 55 19.92 19.58 -5.87
N ALA A 56 18.89 20.37 -6.16
CA ALA A 56 17.58 20.26 -5.51
C ALA A 56 16.94 18.88 -5.72
N GLY A 57 16.97 18.35 -6.95
CA GLY A 57 16.47 17.02 -7.26
C GLY A 57 17.21 15.93 -6.47
N LEU A 58 18.55 16.00 -6.42
CA LEU A 58 19.38 15.06 -5.65
C LEU A 58 19.12 15.14 -4.15
N ILE A 59 18.95 16.35 -3.59
CA ILE A 59 18.63 16.54 -2.17
C ILE A 59 17.31 15.87 -1.84
N VAL A 60 16.26 16.09 -2.65
CA VAL A 60 14.96 15.45 -2.43
C VAL A 60 15.05 13.93 -2.52
N MET A 61 15.78 13.42 -3.50
CA MET A 61 16.03 11.97 -3.61
C MET A 61 16.76 11.41 -2.39
N ALA A 62 17.74 12.12 -1.84
CA ALA A 62 18.45 11.70 -0.64
C ALA A 62 17.56 11.76 0.62
N CYS A 63 16.83 12.86 0.81
CA CYS A 63 15.95 13.09 1.96
C CYS A 63 14.80 12.08 2.04
N ILE A 64 14.28 11.61 0.91
CA ILE A 64 13.21 10.60 0.89
C ILE A 64 13.79 9.18 0.77
N GLY A 65 14.82 9.01 -0.07
CA GLY A 65 15.39 7.71 -0.38
C GLY A 65 16.14 7.07 0.80
N LEU A 66 16.88 7.85 1.59
CA LEU A 66 17.62 7.32 2.73
C LEU A 66 16.70 6.79 3.85
N PRO A 67 15.67 7.55 4.32
CA PRO A 67 14.72 7.02 5.29
C PRO A 67 13.96 5.80 4.76
N LEU A 68 13.58 5.82 3.48
CA LEU A 68 12.85 4.70 2.89
C LEU A 68 13.71 3.44 2.81
N ARG A 69 14.99 3.58 2.44
CA ARG A 69 15.96 2.48 2.48
C ARG A 69 16.11 1.93 3.90
N LEU A 70 16.20 2.80 4.91
CA LEU A 70 16.29 2.38 6.31
C LEU A 70 15.01 1.64 6.73
N TRP A 71 13.84 2.15 6.39
CA TRP A 71 12.57 1.50 6.73
C TRP A 71 12.45 0.10 6.12
N VAL A 72 12.77 -0.03 4.83
CA VAL A 72 12.74 -1.30 4.11
C VAL A 72 13.77 -2.31 4.63
N SER A 73 14.84 -1.84 5.28
CA SER A 73 15.80 -2.72 5.95
C SER A 73 15.24 -3.38 7.20
N TYR A 74 14.30 -2.73 7.89
CA TYR A 74 13.61 -3.29 9.06
C TYR A 74 12.42 -4.17 8.66
N ASP A 75 11.64 -3.74 7.67
CA ASP A 75 10.50 -4.50 7.14
C ASP A 75 10.45 -4.39 5.61
N TRP A 76 10.78 -5.50 4.96
CA TRP A 76 10.83 -5.60 3.51
C TRP A 76 9.44 -5.49 2.86
N TYR A 77 8.35 -5.74 3.58
CA TYR A 77 6.98 -5.64 3.07
C TYR A 77 6.26 -4.33 3.43
N ALA A 78 6.87 -3.46 4.24
CA ALA A 78 6.26 -2.22 4.72
C ALA A 78 5.62 -1.37 3.61
N VAL A 79 6.30 -1.26 2.46
CA VAL A 79 5.79 -0.48 1.32
C VAL A 79 4.54 -1.11 0.71
N ASN A 80 4.48 -2.44 0.59
CA ASN A 80 3.29 -3.12 0.06
C ASN A 80 2.11 -2.97 1.02
N VAL A 81 2.34 -3.13 2.32
CA VAL A 81 1.32 -2.93 3.36
C VAL A 81 0.80 -1.49 3.32
N LEU A 82 1.69 -0.50 3.21
CA LEU A 82 1.30 0.90 3.08
C LEU A 82 0.45 1.14 1.83
N MET A 83 0.82 0.56 0.68
CA MET A 83 0.05 0.70 -0.55
C MET A 83 -1.33 0.05 -0.44
N THR A 84 -1.43 -1.14 0.15
CA THR A 84 -2.71 -1.79 0.42
C THR A 84 -3.57 -0.95 1.36
N PHE A 85 -2.96 -0.41 2.43
CA PHE A 85 -3.63 0.49 3.36
C PHE A 85 -4.17 1.72 2.63
N ILE A 86 -3.35 2.41 1.83
CA ILE A 86 -3.78 3.57 1.03
C ILE A 86 -4.93 3.21 0.11
N GLN A 87 -4.86 2.09 -0.63
CA GLN A 87 -5.94 1.66 -1.52
C GLN A 87 -7.25 1.40 -0.75
N THR A 88 -7.18 0.77 0.42
CA THR A 88 -8.36 0.54 1.26
C THR A 88 -8.89 1.82 1.89
N ALA A 89 -8.00 2.68 2.39
CA ALA A 89 -8.33 3.95 3.02
C ALA A 89 -8.97 4.90 2.00
N CYS A 90 -8.38 5.03 0.80
CA CYS A 90 -8.94 5.84 -0.27
C CYS A 90 -10.31 5.37 -0.74
N ARG A 91 -10.61 4.07 -0.70
CA ARG A 91 -11.96 3.54 -1.00
C ARG A 91 -12.96 3.81 0.13
N SER A 92 -12.48 3.85 1.37
CA SER A 92 -13.29 4.23 2.53
C SER A 92 -13.49 5.74 2.69
N LEU A 93 -12.73 6.58 1.94
CA LEU A 93 -13.01 8.01 1.87
C LEU A 93 -14.40 8.19 1.27
N ASP A 94 -15.27 8.76 2.09
CA ASP A 94 -16.66 9.16 1.88
C ASP A 94 -17.19 8.95 0.45
N SER A 95 -17.55 7.70 0.14
CA SER A 95 -18.20 7.36 -1.12
C SER A 95 -19.63 6.92 -0.86
N HIS A 96 -20.52 7.29 -1.78
CA HIS A 96 -21.94 6.93 -1.74
C HIS A 96 -22.16 5.41 -1.67
N THR A 97 -21.21 4.61 -2.19
CA THR A 97 -21.25 3.14 -2.16
C THR A 97 -21.07 2.57 -0.75
N TYR A 98 -20.23 3.21 0.07
CA TYR A 98 -19.90 2.76 1.44
C TYR A 98 -20.65 3.53 2.54
N GLY A 99 -21.51 4.50 2.18
CA GLY A 99 -22.37 5.20 3.13
C GLY A 99 -21.60 6.10 4.09
N GLY A 100 -20.60 6.82 3.57
CA GLY A 100 -19.82 7.73 4.40
C GLY A 100 -20.67 8.84 5.04
N SER A 101 -20.17 9.34 6.18
CA SER A 101 -20.92 10.19 7.12
C SER A 101 -21.36 11.52 6.54
N THR A 102 -20.76 11.97 5.43
CA THR A 102 -21.09 13.25 4.80
C THR A 102 -22.10 13.11 3.67
N VAL A 103 -22.32 11.91 3.13
CA VAL A 103 -23.28 11.63 2.04
C VAL A 103 -24.58 11.01 2.56
N SER A 104 -24.57 10.41 3.76
CA SER A 104 -25.73 9.78 4.38
C SER A 104 -25.96 10.35 5.78
N HIS A 105 -26.88 11.30 5.90
CA HIS A 105 -27.31 11.86 7.19
C HIS A 105 -28.09 10.86 8.06
N PHE A 106 -28.44 9.68 7.52
CA PHE A 106 -29.24 8.67 8.21
C PHE A 106 -28.89 7.24 7.71
N PRO A 107 -28.22 6.40 8.52
CA PRO A 107 -27.83 5.03 8.14
C PRO A 107 -29.02 4.07 7.96
N LEU A 108 -30.26 4.57 8.10
CA LEU A 108 -31.51 3.81 7.98
C LEU A 108 -32.36 4.22 6.77
N HIS A 109 -31.89 5.10 5.87
CA HIS A 109 -32.73 5.53 4.74
C HIS A 109 -32.89 4.38 3.73
N PRO A 110 -34.11 3.83 3.56
CA PRO A 110 -34.32 2.54 2.89
C PRO A 110 -34.40 2.73 1.37
N LYS A 111 -33.33 3.20 0.72
CA LYS A 111 -33.25 3.24 -0.76
C LYS A 111 -32.61 2.00 -1.36
N ASN A 112 -31.83 1.23 -0.60
CA ASN A 112 -31.23 -0.03 -1.04
C ASN A 112 -31.72 -1.24 -0.23
N ARG A 113 -32.89 -1.78 -0.59
CA ARG A 113 -33.44 -3.05 -0.05
C ARG A 113 -32.58 -4.29 -0.34
N ARG A 114 -31.55 -4.21 -1.18
CA ARG A 114 -30.82 -5.39 -1.69
C ARG A 114 -29.84 -6.03 -0.69
N GLY A 115 -29.53 -5.38 0.43
CA GLY A 115 -28.65 -5.94 1.47
C GLY A 115 -29.38 -6.52 2.70
N LEU A 116 -30.60 -6.06 3.00
CA LEU A 116 -31.29 -6.40 4.25
C LEU A 116 -31.83 -7.85 4.26
N ILE A 117 -32.12 -8.41 3.09
CA ILE A 117 -32.78 -9.73 2.97
C ILE A 117 -31.77 -10.88 3.15
N ARG A 118 -30.46 -10.64 2.96
CA ARG A 118 -29.44 -11.71 3.08
C ARG A 118 -28.99 -12.01 4.52
N GLY A 119 -29.35 -11.18 5.48
CA GLY A 119 -28.95 -11.33 6.90
C GLY A 119 -30.01 -11.90 7.82
N ILE A 120 -31.24 -12.14 7.35
CA ILE A 120 -32.36 -12.62 8.19
C ILE A 120 -32.59 -14.14 8.02
N GLY A 121 -31.89 -14.80 7.09
CA GLY A 121 -32.06 -16.22 6.77
C GLY A 121 -31.11 -17.19 7.48
N HIS A 122 -30.33 -16.75 8.45
CA HIS A 122 -29.52 -17.62 9.29
C HIS A 122 -29.76 -17.28 10.77
N VAL A 123 -30.92 -17.72 11.25
CA VAL A 123 -31.16 -18.07 12.66
C VAL A 123 -31.42 -19.57 12.68
#